data_AF-A0A812MLH4-F1
#
_entry.id   AF-A0A812MLH4-F1
#
_cell.length_a   1.000
_cell.length_b   1.000
_cell.length_c   1.000
_cell.angle_alpha   90.00
_cell.angle_beta   90.00
_cell.angle_gamma   90.00
#
_symmetry.space_group_name_H-M   'P 1'
#
loop_
_entity.id
_entity.type
_entity.pdbx_description
1 polymer ?
#
loop_
_entity_poly.entity_id
_entity_poly.type
_entity_poly.pdbx_seq_one_letter_code
_entity_poly.pdbx_strand_id
1 'polypeptide(L)'
;EEQRVLELGTREAKCRRATLLGEDGETIHIDFWGEASEASYKNADILCLGNVKVRGGRDNDIDHMLTTVSSTRIRSLEKGTTSATAELHRELCRHMEDARHRLSEVKLRKEELAARRAARQAARLREKKRLEQ
;
A
#
# COMPACT_ATOMS: atom_id res chain seq x y z
N GLU A 1 -12.10 3.50 38.72
CA GLU A 1 -11.33 3.28 37.46
C GLU A 1 -11.35 4.57 36.67
N GLU A 2 -10.22 5.26 36.59
CA GLU A 2 -10.07 6.47 35.78
C GLU A 2 -9.91 6.06 34.30
N GLN A 3 -10.90 6.42 33.49
CA GLN A 3 -10.86 6.31 32.04
C GLN A 3 -9.76 7.26 31.52
N ARG A 4 -8.57 6.73 31.24
CA ARG A 4 -7.54 7.45 30.47
C ARG A 4 -8.04 7.63 29.04
N VAL A 5 -8.65 8.78 28.78
CA VAL A 5 -8.87 9.26 27.41
C VAL A 5 -7.48 9.50 26.82
N LEU A 6 -7.09 8.66 25.86
CA LEU A 6 -5.94 8.93 25.00
C LEU A 6 -6.31 10.14 24.13
N GLU A 7 -5.84 11.32 24.52
CA GLU A 7 -5.82 12.48 23.64
C GLU A 7 -4.87 12.14 22.47
N LEU A 8 -5.45 11.68 21.36
CA LEU A 8 -4.76 11.62 20.08
C LEU A 8 -4.41 13.06 19.71
N GLY A 9 -3.17 13.46 19.99
CA GLY A 9 -2.65 14.75 19.57
C GLY A 9 -2.90 14.92 18.08
N THR A 10 -3.85 15.80 17.73
CA THR A 10 -4.13 16.18 16.35
C THR A 10 -3.02 17.09 15.87
N ARG A 11 -1.84 16.51 15.59
CA ARG A 11 -0.87 17.18 14.74
C ARG A 11 -1.54 17.36 13.38
N GLU A 12 -1.73 18.62 12.95
CA GLU A 12 -2.20 18.93 11.61
C GLU A 12 -1.28 18.25 10.60
N ALA A 13 -1.75 17.15 10.02
CA ALA A 13 -1.01 16.45 8.98
C ALA A 13 -1.22 17.20 7.68
N LYS A 14 -0.16 17.82 7.16
CA LYS A 14 -0.19 18.45 5.84
C LYS A 14 -0.54 17.38 4.80
N CYS A 15 -1.49 17.74 3.94
CA CYS A 15 -1.95 16.94 2.82
C CYS A 15 -1.76 17.71 1.53
N ARG A 16 -1.22 17.04 0.50
CA ARG A 16 -1.11 17.60 -0.85
C ARG A 16 -1.63 16.56 -1.83
N ARG A 17 -2.59 16.96 -2.67
CA ARG A 17 -3.10 16.14 -3.75
C ARG A 17 -2.30 16.36 -5.03
N ALA A 18 -2.06 15.29 -5.77
CA ALA A 18 -1.60 15.35 -7.15
C ALA A 18 -2.45 14.45 -8.05
N THR A 19 -2.46 14.80 -9.33
CA THR A 19 -3.04 13.98 -10.39
C THR A 19 -1.87 13.39 -11.19
N LEU A 20 -1.88 12.08 -11.33
CA LEU A 20 -0.93 11.30 -12.11
C LEU A 20 -1.67 10.67 -13.28
N LEU A 21 -0.94 10.46 -14.38
CA LEU A 21 -1.40 9.65 -15.49
C LEU A 21 -0.74 8.27 -15.36
N GLY A 22 -1.56 7.22 -15.35
CA GLY A 22 -1.07 5.86 -15.28
C GLY A 22 -0.57 5.33 -16.64
N GLU A 23 -0.08 4.09 -16.65
CA GLU A 23 0.52 3.50 -17.85
C GLU A 23 -0.52 3.25 -18.97
N ASP A 24 -1.79 3.02 -18.61
CA ASP A 24 -2.88 2.74 -19.54
C ASP A 24 -3.69 4.00 -19.90
N GLY A 25 -3.19 5.18 -19.50
CA GLY A 25 -3.87 6.46 -19.70
C GLY A 25 -4.94 6.77 -18.65
N GLU A 26 -5.03 5.96 -17.59
CA GLU A 26 -5.95 6.16 -16.48
C GLU A 26 -5.55 7.37 -15.63
N THR A 27 -6.55 8.07 -15.10
CA THR A 27 -6.31 9.23 -14.22
C THR A 27 -6.29 8.79 -12.76
N ILE A 28 -5.16 9.03 -12.10
CA ILE A 28 -4.92 8.61 -10.72
C ILE A 28 -4.79 9.85 -9.83
N HIS A 29 -5.68 9.99 -8.85
CA HIS A 29 -5.53 11.00 -7.81
C HIS A 29 -4.80 10.40 -6.61
N ILE A 30 -3.78 11.09 -6.12
CA ILE A 30 -3.05 10.67 -4.92
C ILE A 30 -2.97 11.77 -3.87
N ASP A 31 -3.34 11.43 -2.64
CA ASP A 31 -3.13 12.26 -1.45
C ASP A 31 -1.78 11.92 -0.79
N PHE A 32 -0.84 12.85 -0.83
CA PHE A 32 0.42 12.79 -0.09
C PHE A 32 0.25 13.38 1.31
N TRP A 33 0.75 12.69 2.33
CA TRP A 33 0.66 13.09 3.73
C TRP A 33 2.05 13.27 4.37
N GLY A 34 2.17 14.19 5.32
CA GLY A 34 3.39 14.38 6.11
C GLY A 34 4.59 14.76 5.23
N GLU A 35 5.76 14.16 5.46
CA GLU A 35 6.99 14.42 4.68
C GLU A 35 6.79 14.25 3.18
N ALA A 36 5.98 13.27 2.75
CA ALA A 36 5.70 13.03 1.34
C ALA A 36 4.94 14.18 0.68
N SER A 37 4.17 14.97 1.47
CA SER A 37 3.44 16.14 0.98
C SER A 37 4.34 17.36 0.74
N GLU A 38 5.49 17.40 1.42
CA GLU A 38 6.45 18.51 1.37
C GLU A 38 7.47 18.34 0.24
N ALA A 39 7.69 17.09 -0.22
CA ALA A 39 8.54 16.80 -1.37
C ALA A 39 7.99 17.41 -2.67
N SER A 40 8.91 17.88 -3.54
CA SER A 40 8.56 18.42 -4.84
C SER A 40 8.65 17.34 -5.93
N TYR A 41 7.51 16.89 -6.43
CA TYR A 41 7.42 15.99 -7.58
C TYR A 41 7.15 16.71 -8.90
N LYS A 42 7.19 18.05 -8.92
CA LYS A 42 6.81 18.85 -10.10
C LYS A 42 7.71 18.61 -11.33
N ASN A 43 8.94 18.15 -11.09
CA ASN A 43 9.93 17.89 -12.13
C ASN A 43 10.14 16.39 -12.37
N ALA A 44 9.28 15.53 -11.83
CA ALA A 44 9.34 14.09 -12.07
C ALA A 44 8.59 13.75 -13.37
N ASP A 45 9.28 13.13 -14.33
CA ASP A 45 8.64 12.55 -15.52
C ASP A 45 7.99 11.21 -15.18
N ILE A 46 8.59 10.44 -14.27
CA ILE A 46 8.03 9.16 -13.79
C ILE A 46 8.04 9.18 -12.27
N LEU A 47 6.92 8.74 -11.68
CA LEU A 47 6.78 8.56 -10.24
C LEU A 47 6.36 7.12 -9.93
N CYS A 48 7.26 6.35 -9.32
CA CYS A 48 6.96 5.00 -8.86
C CYS A 48 6.57 5.01 -7.39
N LEU A 49 5.41 4.44 -7.09
CA LEU A 49 4.76 4.52 -5.79
C LEU A 49 4.56 3.12 -5.19
N GLY A 50 5.39 2.77 -4.21
CA GLY A 50 5.27 1.52 -3.45
C GLY A 50 4.49 1.70 -2.14
N ASN A 51 3.72 0.68 -1.75
CA ASN A 51 2.94 0.63 -0.50
C ASN A 51 1.88 1.73 -0.36
N VAL A 52 1.31 2.22 -1.46
CA VAL A 52 0.17 3.15 -1.40
C VAL A 52 -1.11 2.41 -1.01
N LYS A 53 -2.01 3.10 -0.31
CA LYS A 53 -3.33 2.58 0.02
C LYS A 53 -4.34 3.07 -1.01
N VAL A 54 -5.10 2.14 -1.59
CA VAL A 54 -6.26 2.48 -2.43
C VAL A 54 -7.38 2.96 -1.52
N ARG A 55 -7.81 4.22 -1.70
CA ARG A 55 -9.07 4.73 -1.16
C ARG A 55 -10.09 4.49 -2.27
N GLY A 56 -10.87 3.41 -2.19
CA GLY A 56 -11.91 3.17 -3.19
C GLY A 56 -12.76 4.43 -3.39
N GLY A 57 -12.91 4.85 -4.65
CA GLY A 57 -13.67 6.03 -5.02
C GLY A 57 -14.12 5.90 -6.46
N ARG A 58 -15.42 5.73 -6.66
CA ARG A 58 -16.09 6.00 -7.94
C ARG A 58 -16.55 7.45 -7.87
N ASP A 59 -15.63 8.39 -8.05
CA ASP A 59 -16.01 9.71 -8.54
C ASP A 59 -16.01 9.59 -10.07
N ASN A 60 -17.05 10.09 -10.73
CA ASN A 60 -17.40 9.72 -12.11
C ASN A 60 -16.32 10.01 -13.19
N ASP A 61 -15.23 10.70 -12.84
CA ASP A 61 -14.13 11.06 -13.73
C ASP A 61 -12.73 10.63 -13.22
N ILE A 62 -12.64 9.85 -12.13
CA ILE A 62 -11.37 9.41 -11.54
C ILE A 62 -11.35 7.88 -11.50
N ASP A 63 -10.42 7.27 -12.23
CA ASP A 63 -10.27 5.82 -12.28
C ASP A 63 -9.80 5.27 -10.93
N HIS A 64 -8.83 5.95 -10.30
CA HIS A 64 -8.22 5.52 -9.05
C HIS A 64 -7.94 6.66 -8.08
N MET A 65 -8.27 6.45 -6.80
CA MET A 65 -7.87 7.31 -5.70
C MET A 65 -6.93 6.58 -4.74
N LEU A 66 -5.74 7.13 -4.54
CA LEU A 66 -4.67 6.60 -3.73
C LEU A 66 -4.35 7.55 -2.57
N THR A 67 -3.78 7.02 -1.50
CA THR A 67 -3.25 7.82 -0.39
C THR A 67 -1.94 7.22 0.09
N THR A 68 -0.96 8.08 0.38
CA THR A 68 0.28 7.63 0.99
C THR A 68 0.05 7.28 2.45
N VAL A 69 0.65 6.18 2.90
CA VAL A 69 0.82 5.80 4.30
C VAL A 69 2.28 5.96 4.74
N SER A 70 2.58 5.84 6.03
CA SER A 70 3.95 5.96 6.56
C SER A 70 4.97 5.00 5.93
N SER A 71 4.51 3.85 5.42
CA SER A 71 5.37 2.88 4.74
C SER A 71 5.51 3.11 3.22
N THR A 72 4.92 4.18 2.69
CA THR A 72 4.98 4.50 1.26
C THR A 72 6.42 4.75 0.85
N ARG A 73 6.83 4.15 -0.27
CA ARG A 73 8.13 4.39 -0.88
C ARG A 73 7.91 5.08 -2.20
N ILE A 74 8.58 6.20 -2.41
CA ILE A 74 8.43 7.02 -3.60
C ILE A 74 9.77 7.09 -4.31
N ARG A 75 9.78 6.80 -5.60
CA ARG A 75 10.94 7.02 -6.47
C ARG A 75 10.50 7.91 -7.62
N SER A 76 11.32 8.91 -7.92
CA SER A 76 11.10 9.81 -9.04
C SER A 76 12.22 9.66 -10.05
N LEU A 77 11.87 9.70 -11.33
CA LEU A 77 12.79 9.95 -12.42
C LEU A 77 12.62 11.40 -12.89
N GLU A 78 13.71 12.15 -12.95
CA GLU A 78 13.68 13.56 -13.31
C GLU A 78 13.38 13.81 -14.79
N LYS A 79 12.83 14.99 -15.05
CA LYS A 79 12.45 15.47 -16.37
C LYS A 79 13.63 15.58 -17.33
N GLY A 80 13.43 15.11 -18.56
CA GLY A 80 14.44 15.18 -19.62
C GLY A 80 15.45 14.04 -19.60
N THR A 81 15.14 12.97 -18.86
CA THR A 81 15.88 11.71 -18.94
C THR A 81 15.64 11.04 -20.29
N THR A 82 16.65 10.33 -20.79
CA THR A 82 16.59 9.67 -22.10
C THR A 82 15.56 8.53 -22.09
N SER A 83 14.99 8.20 -23.26
CA SER A 83 13.98 7.13 -23.37
C SER A 83 14.46 5.79 -22.80
N ALA A 84 15.72 5.41 -23.05
CA ALA A 84 16.32 4.19 -22.51
C ALA A 84 16.38 4.19 -20.97
N THR A 85 16.61 5.35 -20.36
CA THR A 85 16.65 5.48 -18.89
C THR A 85 15.24 5.39 -18.30
N ALA A 86 14.26 5.99 -18.99
CA ALA A 86 12.85 5.89 -18.62
C ALA A 86 12.34 4.45 -18.72
N GLU A 87 12.68 3.72 -19.78
CA GLU A 87 12.34 2.30 -19.94
C GLU A 87 12.94 1.44 -18.82
N LEU A 88 14.24 1.59 -18.54
CA LEU A 88 14.89 0.88 -17.44
C LEU A 88 14.24 1.21 -16.08
N HIS A 89 13.86 2.47 -15.86
CA HIS A 89 13.21 2.88 -14.62
C HIS A 89 11.85 2.20 -14.44
N ARG A 90 11.04 2.14 -15.51
CA ARG A 90 9.75 1.43 -15.50
C ARG A 90 9.92 -0.05 -15.21
N GLU A 91 10.86 -0.70 -15.88
CA GLU A 91 11.15 -2.12 -15.68
C GLU A 91 11.58 -2.42 -14.24
N LEU A 92 12.45 -1.57 -13.66
CA LEU A 92 12.83 -1.68 -12.26
C LEU A 92 11.65 -1.51 -11.31
N CYS A 93 10.76 -0.55 -11.58
CA CYS A 93 9.56 -0.34 -10.75
C CYS A 93 8.63 -1.56 -10.80
N ARG A 94 8.40 -2.12 -11.98
CA ARG A 94 7.59 -3.33 -12.18
C ARG A 94 8.16 -4.54 -11.44
N HIS A 95 9.46 -4.77 -11.53
CA HIS A 95 10.10 -5.88 -10.81
C HIS A 95 9.98 -5.77 -9.28
N MET A 96 10.04 -4.55 -8.73
CA MET A 96 9.83 -4.37 -7.29
C MET A 96 8.40 -4.69 -6.87
N GLU A 97 7.41 -4.37 -7.71
CA GLU A 97 6.01 -4.69 -7.45
C GLU A 97 5.76 -6.20 -7.51
N ASP A 98 6.26 -6.87 -8.55
CA ASP A 98 6.17 -8.32 -8.71
C ASP A 98 6.80 -9.08 -7.54
N ALA A 99 8.00 -8.68 -7.12
CA ALA A 99 8.68 -9.28 -5.98
C ALA A 99 7.85 -9.14 -4.68
N ARG A 100 7.18 -7.99 -4.50
CA ARG A 100 6.31 -7.77 -3.34
C ARG A 100 5.02 -8.57 -3.40
N HIS A 101 4.38 -8.67 -4.57
CA HIS A 101 3.17 -9.47 -4.74
C HIS A 101 3.44 -10.93 -4.36
N ARG A 102 4.53 -11.50 -4.87
CA ARG A 102 4.97 -12.86 -4.56
C ARG A 102 5.24 -13.06 -3.06
N LEU A 103 5.89 -12.10 -2.39
CA LEU A 103 6.12 -12.18 -0.94
C LEU A 103 4.82 -12.11 -0.14
N SER A 104 3.85 -11.30 -0.58
CA SER A 104 2.53 -11.18 0.04
C SER A 104 1.73 -12.47 -0.08
N GLU A 105 1.69 -13.08 -1.27
CA GLU A 105 1.05 -14.39 -1.48
C GLU A 105 1.63 -15.48 -0.59
N VAL A 106 2.96 -15.52 -0.46
CA VAL A 106 3.63 -16.50 0.41
C VAL A 106 3.26 -16.29 1.88
N LYS A 107 3.15 -15.05 2.34
CA LYS A 107 2.68 -14.75 3.71
C LYS A 107 1.24 -15.20 3.92
N LEU A 108 0.34 -14.86 2.99
CA LEU A 108 -1.07 -15.25 3.05
C LEU A 108 -1.22 -16.78 3.14
N ARG A 109 -0.49 -17.53 2.30
CA ARG A 109 -0.49 -19.00 2.33
C ARG A 109 0.02 -19.56 3.66
N LYS A 110 1.04 -18.95 4.28
CA LYS A 110 1.55 -19.37 5.59
C LYS A 110 0.54 -19.14 6.70
N GLU A 111 -0.10 -17.98 6.72
CA GLU A 111 -1.14 -17.63 7.69
C GLU A 111 -2.35 -18.57 7.56
N GLU A 112 -2.77 -18.86 6.33
CA GLU A 112 -3.84 -19.83 6.06
C GLU A 112 -3.48 -21.23 6.58
N LEU A 113 -2.24 -21.69 6.34
CA LEU A 113 -1.77 -22.98 6.83
C LEU A 113 -1.75 -23.04 8.36
N ALA A 114 -1.33 -21.95 9.02
CA ALA A 114 -1.33 -21.85 10.48
C ALA A 114 -2.76 -21.87 11.04
N ALA A 115 -3.69 -21.12 10.43
CA ALA A 115 -5.09 -21.10 10.82
C ALA A 115 -5.74 -22.49 10.68
N ARG A 116 -5.47 -23.20 9.57
CA ARG A 116 -5.93 -24.59 9.36
C ARG A 116 -5.39 -25.55 10.43
N ARG A 117 -4.11 -25.42 10.81
CA ARG A 117 -3.51 -26.25 11.89
C ARG A 117 -4.17 -25.96 13.24
N ALA A 118 -4.37 -24.69 13.58
CA ALA A 118 -5.03 -24.28 14.81
C ALA A 118 -6.49 -24.79 14.89
N ALA A 119 -7.24 -24.70 13.78
CA ALA A 119 -8.60 -25.22 13.70
C ALA A 119 -8.68 -26.74 13.94
N ARG A 120 -7.73 -27.50 13.37
CA ARG A 120 -7.63 -28.96 13.60
C ARG A 120 -7.30 -29.29 15.05
N GLN A 121 -6.38 -28.54 15.67
CA GLN A 121 -6.06 -28.73 17.09
C GLN A 121 -7.25 -28.40 18.00
N ALA A 122 -7.97 -27.31 17.72
CA ALA A 122 -9.17 -26.93 18.45
C ALA A 122 -10.29 -27.98 18.33
N ALA A 123 -10.51 -28.54 17.13
CA ALA A 123 -11.47 -29.62 16.91
C ALA A 123 -11.12 -30.87 17.74
N ARG A 124 -9.84 -31.30 17.72
CA ARG A 124 -9.36 -32.43 18.54
C ARG A 124 -9.54 -32.19 20.04
N LEU A 125 -9.30 -30.96 20.52
CA LEU A 125 -9.50 -30.61 21.93
C LEU A 125 -10.98 -30.67 22.33
N ARG A 126 -11.90 -30.23 21.46
CA ARG A 126 -13.35 -30.32 21.70
C ARG A 126 -13.81 -31.78 21.74
N GLU A 127 -13.31 -32.61 20.82
CA GLU A 127 -13.65 -34.03 20.76
C GLU A 127 -13.11 -34.82 21.96
N LYS A 128 -11.86 -34.54 22.38
CA LYS A 128 -11.30 -35.12 23.60
C LYS A 128 -12.14 -34.77 24.84
N LYS A 129 -12.52 -33.50 25.01
CA LYS A 129 -13.40 -33.08 26.12
C LYS A 129 -14.77 -33.77 26.09
N ARG A 130 -15.29 -34.07 24.89
CA ARG A 130 -16.55 -34.81 24.74
C ARG A 130 -16.43 -36.28 25.14
N LEU A 131 -15.26 -36.89 24.94
CA LEU A 131 -15.00 -38.29 25.30
C LEU A 131 -14.65 -38.48 26.79
N GLU A 132 -14.25 -37.41 27.48
CA GLU A 132 -13.97 -37.39 28.93
C GLU A 132 -15.22 -37.12 29.79
N GLN A 133 -16.35 -36.72 29.17
CA GLN A 133 -17.67 -36.59 29.79
C GLN A 133 -18.52 -37.83 29.51
#